data_AF-A0A640LGA6-F1
#
_entry.id   AF-A0A640LGA6-F1
#
_cell.length_a   1.000
_cell.length_b   1.000
_cell.length_c   1.000
_cell.angle_alpha   90.00
_cell.angle_beta   90.00
_cell.angle_gamma   90.00
#
_symmetry.space_group_name_H-M   'P 1'
#
loop_
_entity.id
_entity.type
_entity.pdbx_description
1 polymer ?
#
loop_
_entity_poly.entity_id
_entity_poly.type
_entity_poly.pdbx_seq_one_letter_code
_entity_poly.pdbx_strand_id
1 'polypeptide(L)'
;MKIKTLQGIRAKFFIAFLCSILLATISIIVFQILIGNIYSHVTTLEEKYSFLYFIVFLIFTTAYFACMTKTMMKRLSEINKNVKEISNGNLEIHIPISKNDEIGELAKNVNGMAKSLKESIENEKNRRK
;
A
#
# COMPACT_ATOMS: atom_id res chain seq x y z
N MET A 1 23.87 -6.72 -15.35
CA MET A 1 22.42 -6.95 -15.42
C MET A 1 21.71 -5.89 -14.58
N LYS A 2 21.19 -4.81 -15.19
CA LYS A 2 20.50 -3.73 -14.44
C LYS A 2 19.16 -4.26 -13.93
N ILE A 3 19.03 -4.42 -12.61
CA ILE A 3 17.80 -4.81 -11.92
C ILE A 3 16.79 -3.65 -12.06
N LYS A 4 16.12 -3.56 -13.22
CA LYS A 4 15.09 -2.55 -13.52
C LYS A 4 13.77 -2.84 -12.79
N THR A 5 13.66 -3.96 -12.10
CA THR A 5 12.47 -4.35 -11.33
C THR A 5 12.33 -3.59 -10.00
N LEU A 6 13.38 -2.89 -9.55
CA LEU A 6 13.44 -2.18 -8.26
C LEU A 6 13.05 -0.69 -8.32
N GLN A 7 12.49 -0.21 -9.43
CA GLN A 7 12.12 1.21 -9.58
C GLN A 7 10.62 1.49 -9.41
N GLY A 8 9.80 0.45 -9.31
CA GLY A 8 8.36 0.59 -9.08
C GLY A 8 8.02 0.85 -7.61
N ILE A 9 6.91 1.56 -7.39
CA ILE A 9 6.31 1.78 -6.05
C ILE A 9 6.21 0.45 -5.26
N ARG A 10 5.91 -0.66 -5.96
CA ARG A 10 5.86 -2.02 -5.41
C ARG A 10 7.16 -2.49 -4.75
N ALA A 11 8.31 -2.22 -5.36
CA ALA A 11 9.60 -2.64 -4.83
C ALA A 11 9.99 -1.82 -3.59
N LYS A 12 9.67 -0.52 -3.57
CA LYS A 12 9.89 0.34 -2.40
C LYS A 12 9.06 -0.13 -1.20
N PHE A 13 7.79 -0.46 -1.43
CA PHE A 13 6.92 -1.03 -0.41
C PHE A 13 7.41 -2.39 0.09
N PHE A 14 7.86 -3.27 -0.81
CA PHE A 14 8.41 -4.57 -0.42
C PHE A 14 9.70 -4.45 0.41
N ILE A 15 10.60 -3.54 0.04
CA ILE A 15 11.83 -3.26 0.81
C ILE A 15 11.47 -2.69 2.19
N ALA A 16 10.55 -1.72 2.26
CA ALA A 16 10.09 -1.16 3.53
C ALA A 16 9.49 -2.23 4.46
N PHE A 17 8.76 -3.19 3.89
CA PHE A 17 8.21 -4.33 4.62
C PHE A 17 9.28 -5.31 5.12
N LEU A 18 10.30 -5.62 4.30
CA LEU A 18 11.44 -6.40 4.77
C LEU A 18 12.20 -5.70 5.91
N CYS A 19 12.40 -4.39 5.80
CA CYS A 19 13.03 -3.59 6.85
C CYS A 19 12.21 -3.59 8.14
N SER A 20 10.87 -3.53 8.07
CA SER A 20 10.03 -3.57 9.28
C SER A 20 10.05 -4.94 9.95
N ILE A 21 10.12 -6.04 9.20
CA ILE A 21 10.31 -7.39 9.77
C ILE A 21 11.65 -7.47 10.49
N LEU A 22 12.74 -7.00 9.88
CA LEU A 22 14.06 -6.99 10.52
C LEU A 22 14.08 -6.14 11.79
N LEU A 23 13.40 -4.99 11.80
CA LEU A 23 13.32 -4.14 12.98
C LEU A 23 12.51 -4.82 14.10
N ALA A 24 11.40 -5.48 13.75
CA ALA A 24 10.58 -6.23 14.70
C ALA A 24 11.35 -7.40 15.31
N THR A 25 12.11 -8.16 14.53
CA THR A 25 12.93 -9.27 15.06
C THR A 25 14.03 -8.78 15.99
N ILE A 26 14.72 -7.69 15.64
CA ILE A 26 15.73 -7.07 16.51
C ILE A 26 15.08 -6.61 17.82
N SER A 27 13.90 -5.98 17.76
CA SER A 27 13.16 -5.55 18.97
C SER A 27 12.77 -6.72 19.87
N ILE A 28 12.35 -7.85 19.29
CA ILE A 28 11.98 -9.06 20.05
C ILE A 28 13.21 -9.65 20.74
N ILE A 29 14.35 -9.75 20.04
CA ILE A 29 15.59 -10.28 20.61
C ILE A 29 16.06 -9.40 21.78
N VAL A 30 16.05 -8.08 21.62
CA VAL A 30 16.43 -7.13 22.70
C VAL A 30 15.51 -7.29 23.92
N PHE A 31 14.20 -7.43 23.69
CA PHE A 31 13.23 -7.65 24.76
C PHE A 31 13.44 -8.98 25.50
N GLN A 32 13.75 -10.05 24.77
CA GLN A 32 14.08 -11.35 25.36
C GLN A 32 15.36 -11.31 26.19
N ILE A 33 16.40 -10.60 25.76
CA ILE A 33 17.63 -10.42 26.55
C ILE A 33 17.32 -9.68 27.86
N LEU A 34 16.48 -8.65 27.81
CA LEU A 34 16.11 -7.85 28.99
C LEU A 34 15.34 -8.66 30.03
N ILE A 35 14.36 -9.47 29.59
CA ILE A 35 13.50 -10.27 30.47
C ILE A 35 14.16 -11.59 30.89
N GLY A 36 14.94 -12.21 30.00
CA GLY A 36 15.70 -13.42 30.29
C GLY A 36 16.71 -13.22 31.43
N ASN A 37 17.20 -11.99 31.60
CA ASN A 37 18.03 -11.61 32.74
C ASN A 37 17.27 -11.62 34.09
N ILE A 38 15.93 -11.61 34.06
CA ILE A 38 15.05 -11.55 35.24
C ILE A 38 14.40 -12.92 35.54
N TYR A 39 14.12 -13.75 34.53
CA TYR A 39 13.39 -15.02 34.68
C TYR A 39 14.14 -16.21 34.04
N SER A 40 15.11 -16.77 34.76
CA SER A 40 16.00 -17.83 34.24
C SER A 40 15.37 -19.24 34.16
N HIS A 41 14.19 -19.48 34.73
CA HIS A 41 13.61 -20.84 34.86
C HIS A 41 12.54 -21.20 33.82
N VAL A 42 12.07 -20.26 32.99
CA VAL A 42 10.98 -20.46 31.99
C VAL A 42 11.52 -20.71 30.57
N THR A 43 12.83 -20.61 30.36
CA THR A 43 13.48 -20.47 29.04
C THR A 43 13.55 -21.75 28.19
N THR A 44 13.48 -22.94 28.79
CA THR A 44 13.77 -24.21 28.07
C THR A 44 12.65 -24.69 27.14
N LEU A 45 11.40 -24.32 27.39
CA LEU A 45 10.27 -24.66 26.51
C LEU A 45 10.08 -23.65 25.38
N GLU A 46 10.43 -22.38 25.59
CA GLU A 46 10.27 -21.33 24.59
C GLU A 46 11.28 -21.47 23.43
N GLU A 47 12.51 -21.91 23.70
CA GLU A 47 13.54 -22.07 22.67
C GLU A 47 13.15 -23.09 21.58
N LYS A 48 12.48 -24.18 21.96
CA LYS A 48 12.12 -25.26 21.02
C LYS A 48 11.04 -24.84 20.01
N TYR A 49 10.08 -24.01 20.43
CA TYR A 49 8.96 -23.59 19.58
C TYR A 49 9.16 -22.21 18.94
N SER A 50 10.15 -21.43 19.38
CA SER A 50 10.48 -20.10 18.86
C SER A 50 10.67 -20.10 17.33
N PHE A 51 11.40 -21.09 16.79
CA PHE A 51 11.63 -21.19 15.35
C PHE A 51 10.34 -21.46 14.55
N LEU A 52 9.44 -22.29 15.09
CA LEU A 52 8.17 -22.59 14.45
C LEU A 52 7.25 -21.36 14.45
N TYR A 53 7.16 -20.63 15.56
CA TYR A 53 6.42 -19.37 15.63
C TYR A 53 6.96 -18.32 14.67
N PHE A 54 8.28 -18.23 14.52
CA PHE A 54 8.92 -17.31 13.60
C PHE A 54 8.55 -17.60 12.14
N ILE A 55 8.60 -18.86 11.71
CA ILE A 55 8.21 -19.25 10.35
C ILE A 55 6.73 -18.93 10.09
N VAL A 56 5.86 -19.29 11.02
CA VAL A 56 4.42 -19.03 10.91
C VAL A 56 4.15 -17.52 10.81
N PHE A 57 4.78 -16.72 11.66
CA PHE A 57 4.72 -15.26 11.61
C PHE A 57 5.17 -14.71 10.25
N LEU A 58 6.28 -15.19 9.71
CA LEU A 58 6.83 -14.74 8.43
C LEU A 58 5.86 -15.05 7.28
N ILE A 59 5.24 -16.23 7.28
CA ILE A 59 4.23 -16.61 6.28
C ILE A 59 3.00 -15.70 6.37
N PHE A 60 2.43 -15.54 7.57
CA PHE A 60 1.22 -14.73 7.76
C PHE A 60 1.44 -13.26 7.41
N THR A 61 2.55 -12.67 7.87
CA THR A 61 2.87 -11.27 7.58
C THR A 61 3.08 -11.04 6.09
N THR A 62 3.81 -11.94 5.41
CA THR A 62 4.04 -11.86 3.96
C THR A 62 2.72 -11.98 3.20
N ALA A 63 1.86 -12.93 3.56
CA ALA A 63 0.56 -13.13 2.93
C ALA A 63 -0.36 -11.90 3.12
N TYR A 64 -0.42 -11.36 4.34
CA TYR A 64 -1.17 -10.15 4.66
C TYR A 64 -0.69 -8.96 3.81
N PHE A 65 0.63 -8.74 3.74
CA PHE A 65 1.21 -7.63 2.99
C PHE A 65 0.96 -7.77 1.48
N ALA A 66 1.06 -8.97 0.93
CA ALA A 66 0.76 -9.24 -0.47
C ALA A 66 -0.71 -8.93 -0.80
N CYS A 67 -1.64 -9.34 0.08
CA CYS A 67 -3.07 -9.06 -0.06
C CYS A 67 -3.36 -7.54 -0.02
N MET A 68 -2.78 -6.84 0.95
CA MET A 68 -2.93 -5.39 1.11
C MET A 68 -2.41 -4.64 -0.12
N THR A 69 -1.20 -4.97 -0.56
CA THR A 69 -0.57 -4.35 -1.74
C THR A 69 -1.38 -4.57 -3.00
N LYS A 70 -1.90 -5.78 -3.22
CA LYS A 70 -2.76 -6.10 -4.37
C LYS A 70 -4.00 -5.21 -4.41
N THR A 71 -4.63 -5.00 -3.26
CA THR A 71 -5.84 -4.18 -3.13
C THR A 71 -5.57 -2.71 -3.41
N MET A 72 -4.50 -2.15 -2.83
CA MET A 72 -4.11 -0.76 -3.09
C MET A 72 -3.73 -0.52 -4.55
N MET A 73 -2.91 -1.40 -5.13
CA MET A 73 -2.47 -1.29 -6.52
C MET A 73 -3.62 -1.38 -7.52
N LYS A 74 -4.65 -2.21 -7.24
CA LYS A 74 -5.84 -2.30 -8.08
C LYS A 74 -6.56 -0.95 -8.16
N ARG A 75 -6.80 -0.31 -7.01
CA ARG A 75 -7.47 1.01 -6.93
C ARG A 75 -6.66 2.10 -7.63
N LEU A 76 -5.35 2.13 -7.41
CA LEU A 76 -4.48 3.10 -8.06
C LEU A 76 -4.41 2.90 -9.58
N SER A 77 -4.41 1.65 -10.04
CA SER A 77 -4.46 1.33 -11.47
C SER A 77 -5.78 1.76 -12.12
N GLU A 78 -6.88 1.64 -11.40
CA GLU A 78 -8.20 2.09 -11.86
C GLU A 78 -8.27 3.62 -11.97
N ILE A 79 -7.77 4.35 -10.97
CA ILE A 79 -7.62 5.81 -11.05
C ILE A 79 -6.76 6.18 -12.25
N ASN A 80 -5.60 5.56 -12.42
CA ASN A 80 -4.69 5.87 -13.53
C ASN A 80 -5.32 5.59 -14.90
N LYS A 81 -6.11 4.51 -15.03
CA LYS A 81 -6.86 4.21 -16.25
C LYS A 81 -7.87 5.31 -16.57
N ASN A 82 -8.65 5.75 -15.58
CA ASN A 82 -9.63 6.81 -15.76
C ASN A 82 -8.94 8.15 -16.08
N VAL A 83 -7.87 8.53 -15.37
CA VAL A 83 -7.09 9.74 -15.69
C VAL A 83 -6.62 9.72 -17.15
N LYS A 84 -6.23 8.56 -17.67
CA LYS A 84 -5.87 8.42 -19.09
C LYS A 84 -7.07 8.65 -20.03
N GLU A 85 -8.26 8.17 -19.69
CA GLU A 85 -9.48 8.45 -20.45
C GLU A 85 -9.85 9.96 -20.43
N ILE A 86 -9.71 10.63 -19.28
CA ILE A 86 -9.84 12.10 -19.18
C ILE A 86 -8.86 12.80 -20.11
N SER A 87 -7.58 12.36 -20.12
CA SER A 87 -6.56 12.95 -21.00
C SER A 87 -6.85 12.76 -22.49
N ASN A 88 -7.63 11.74 -22.85
CA ASN A 88 -8.09 11.48 -24.21
C ASN A 88 -9.37 12.26 -24.56
N GLY A 89 -9.87 13.11 -23.66
CA GLY A 89 -11.05 13.96 -23.87
C GLY A 89 -12.37 13.37 -23.35
N ASN A 90 -12.35 12.17 -22.74
CA ASN A 90 -13.55 11.59 -22.14
C ASN A 90 -13.74 12.08 -20.70
N LEU A 91 -14.55 13.12 -20.52
CA LEU A 91 -14.82 13.75 -19.23
C LEU A 91 -16.08 13.23 -18.53
N GLU A 92 -16.79 12.28 -19.13
CA GLU A 92 -18.01 11.67 -18.55
C GLU A 92 -17.67 10.53 -17.56
N ILE A 93 -16.39 10.19 -17.40
CA ILE A 93 -15.99 9.09 -16.54
C ILE A 93 -16.10 9.45 -15.06
N HIS A 94 -16.41 8.44 -14.25
CA HIS A 94 -16.50 8.57 -12.80
C HIS A 94 -15.67 7.49 -12.13
N ILE A 95 -14.73 7.89 -11.27
CA ILE A 95 -13.92 6.98 -10.46
C ILE A 95 -14.69 6.65 -9.17
N PRO A 96 -15.02 5.37 -8.90
CA PRO A 96 -15.75 5.01 -7.69
C PRO A 96 -14.91 5.23 -6.43
N ILE A 97 -15.51 5.91 -5.44
CA ILE A 97 -14.88 6.13 -4.12
C ILE A 97 -15.17 4.91 -3.24
N SER A 98 -14.21 4.00 -3.17
CA SER A 98 -14.36 2.70 -2.48
C SER A 98 -14.02 2.73 -0.98
N LYS A 99 -13.20 3.69 -0.52
CA LYS A 99 -12.83 3.89 0.89
C LYS A 99 -12.63 5.37 1.18
N ASN A 100 -12.85 5.78 2.42
CA ASN A 100 -12.47 7.10 2.95
C ASN A 100 -11.02 7.07 3.44
N ASP A 101 -10.08 6.85 2.52
CA ASP A 101 -8.64 6.92 2.73
C ASP A 101 -8.01 7.85 1.69
N GLU A 102 -6.67 8.01 1.72
CA GLU A 102 -5.94 8.93 0.83
C GLU A 102 -6.14 8.58 -0.65
N ILE A 103 -6.32 7.29 -0.98
CA ILE A 103 -6.61 6.85 -2.35
C ILE A 103 -8.05 7.22 -2.74
N GLY A 104 -8.99 7.16 -1.80
CA GLY A 104 -10.37 7.61 -2.01
C GLY A 104 -10.48 9.12 -2.16
N GLU A 105 -9.72 9.88 -1.38
CA GLU A 105 -9.61 11.33 -1.52
C GLU A 105 -9.00 11.71 -2.87
N LEU A 106 -7.97 10.99 -3.32
CA LEU A 106 -7.41 11.15 -4.66
C LEU A 106 -8.48 10.91 -5.75
N ALA A 107 -9.29 9.86 -5.62
CA ALA A 107 -10.39 9.60 -6.56
C ALA A 107 -11.41 10.75 -6.58
N LYS A 108 -11.78 11.27 -5.40
CA LYS A 108 -12.69 12.43 -5.27
C LYS A 108 -12.11 13.67 -5.94
N ASN A 109 -10.84 13.97 -5.72
CA ASN A 109 -10.16 15.13 -6.30
C ASN A 109 -10.06 15.03 -7.83
N VAL A 110 -9.77 13.84 -8.37
CA VAL A 110 -9.74 13.61 -9.82
C VAL A 110 -11.14 13.76 -10.43
N ASN A 111 -12.18 13.22 -9.80
CA ASN A 111 -13.56 13.41 -10.25
C ASN A 111 -13.96 14.89 -10.27
N GLY A 112 -13.56 15.66 -9.23
CA GLY A 112 -13.77 17.10 -9.17
C GLY A 112 -13.07 17.83 -10.33
N MET A 113 -11.81 17.49 -10.59
CA MET A 113 -11.04 18.06 -11.72
C MET A 113 -11.70 17.77 -13.07
N ALA A 114 -12.15 16.54 -13.31
CA ALA A 114 -12.83 16.16 -14.56
C ALA A 114 -14.13 16.97 -14.76
N LYS A 115 -14.91 17.14 -13.68
CA LYS A 115 -16.14 17.94 -13.68
C LYS A 115 -15.86 19.42 -13.98
N SER A 116 -14.91 20.05 -13.29
CA SER A 116 -14.55 21.45 -13.53
C SER A 116 -14.03 21.69 -14.95
N LEU A 117 -13.28 20.74 -15.51
CA LEU A 117 -12.83 20.81 -16.90
C LEU A 117 -14.01 20.75 -17.89
N LYS A 118 -14.97 19.85 -17.66
CA LYS A 118 -16.19 19.74 -18.47
C LYS A 118 -17.00 21.03 -18.44
N GLU A 119 -17.22 21.58 -17.25
CA GLU A 119 -17.95 22.85 -17.06
C GLU A 119 -17.23 24.02 -17.77
N SER A 120 -15.90 24.05 -17.72
CA SER A 120 -15.11 25.10 -18.37
C SER A 120 -15.25 25.07 -19.90
N ILE A 121 -15.20 23.87 -20.50
CA ILE A 121 -15.39 23.68 -21.94
C ILE A 121 -16.81 24.03 -22.38
N GLU A 122 -17.82 23.63 -21.60
CA GLU A 122 -19.23 23.93 -21.92
C GLU A 122 -19.51 25.43 -21.83
N ASN A 123 -18.97 26.11 -20.83
CA ASN A 123 -19.08 27.57 -20.69
C ASN A 123 -18.41 28.29 -21.86
N GLU A 124 -17.27 27.81 -22.35
CA GLU A 124 -16.65 28.37 -23.56
C GLU A 124 -17.51 28.16 -24.81
N LYS A 125 -18.11 26.99 -24.98
CA LYS A 125 -19.02 26.73 -26.11
C LYS A 125 -20.25 27.62 -26.08
N ASN A 126 -20.83 27.84 -24.90
CA ASN A 126 -22.01 28.70 -24.76
C ASN A 126 -21.69 30.19 -24.96
N ARG A 127 -20.48 30.65 -24.63
CA ARG A 127 -20.03 32.01 -24.93
C ARG A 127 -19.76 32.27 -26.41
N ARG A 128 -19.52 31.22 -27.20
CA ARG A 128 -19.23 31.31 -28.65
C ARG A 128 -20.49 31.15 -29.51
N LYS A 129 -21.62 30.80 -28.92
CA LYS A 129 -22.94 30.77 -29.58
C LYS A 129 -23.63 32.11 -29.40
#